data_AF-A0A485BY87-F1
#
_entry.id   AF-A0A485BY87-F1
#
_cell.length_a   1.000
_cell.length_b   1.000
_cell.length_c   1.000
_cell.angle_alpha   90.00
_cell.angle_beta   90.00
_cell.angle_gamma   90.00
#
_symmetry.space_group_name_H-M   'P 1'
#
loop_
_entity.id
_entity.type
_entity.pdbx_description
1 polymer ?
#
loop_
_entity_poly.entity_id
_entity_poly.type
_entity_poly.pdbx_seq_one_letter_code
_entity_poly.pdbx_strand_id
1 'polypeptide(L)'
;MKRARCSHSAFCRWRQKANVEQGLEASLENALAHWLYHDEVWSRGNPMAKGEILRAIARVRHALVLFGGIVPRKATAQLREQLAEAEAVLTEAGKDPSALFSIAAVSAKLALTEWLVSRSWRAFLNENAQKKIAGSFKRFADIQLSRAAAELKNAFQQTLGDDYDGQLPRLARDIDCIQLLAGAYADAAASWLENWLEVRRAIEHKDRSVIEYFRRQALAAEPFWLHSGKR
;
A
#
# COMPACT_ATOMS: atom_id res chain seq x y z
N MET A 1 -4.41 -11.16 -24.46
CA MET A 1 -3.49 -10.77 -23.37
C MET A 1 -4.30 -10.67 -22.07
N LYS A 2 -4.31 -11.72 -21.23
CA LYS A 2 -5.17 -11.77 -20.02
C LYS A 2 -4.45 -11.04 -18.87
N ARG A 3 -4.97 -9.87 -18.47
CA ARG A 3 -4.48 -9.05 -17.33
C ARG A 3 -4.60 -9.82 -16.01
N ALA A 4 -3.74 -9.53 -15.04
CA ALA A 4 -3.89 -10.03 -13.68
C ALA A 4 -5.26 -9.60 -13.14
N ARG A 5 -6.05 -10.54 -12.60
CA ARG A 5 -7.34 -10.21 -11.99
C ARG A 5 -7.08 -9.85 -10.53
N CYS A 6 -7.02 -8.54 -10.25
CA CYS A 6 -7.22 -8.04 -8.90
C CYS A 6 -8.73 -8.01 -8.62
N SER A 7 -9.25 -9.05 -7.98
CA SER A 7 -10.49 -8.93 -7.20
C SER A 7 -10.28 -7.93 -6.07
N HIS A 8 -11.35 -7.36 -5.50
CA HIS A 8 -11.36 -6.45 -4.33
C HIS A 8 -10.71 -7.00 -3.04
N SER A 9 -9.89 -8.05 -3.13
CA SER A 9 -9.06 -8.58 -2.06
C SER A 9 -7.92 -7.61 -1.73
N ALA A 10 -7.60 -7.49 -0.43
CA ALA A 10 -6.46 -6.73 0.07
C ALA A 10 -5.10 -7.18 -0.51
N PHE A 11 -5.05 -8.34 -1.18
CA PHE A 11 -3.85 -8.90 -1.80
C PHE A 11 -3.90 -8.81 -3.34
N CYS A 12 -2.81 -8.35 -3.94
CA CYS A 12 -2.61 -8.38 -5.40
C CYS A 12 -2.14 -9.78 -5.85
N ARG A 13 -3.01 -10.67 -6.33
CA ARG A 13 -2.55 -12.00 -6.82
C ARG A 13 -1.71 -11.85 -8.09
N TRP A 14 -0.49 -12.38 -8.06
CA TRP A 14 0.48 -12.22 -9.15
C TRP A 14 0.44 -13.34 -10.18
N ARG A 15 0.82 -12.99 -11.42
CA ARG A 15 1.09 -13.97 -12.48
C ARG A 15 2.41 -14.69 -12.17
N GLN A 16 2.46 -16.00 -12.38
CA GLN A 16 3.72 -16.75 -12.26
C GLN A 16 4.78 -16.14 -13.20
N LYS A 17 5.99 -15.91 -12.68
CA LYS A 17 7.13 -15.25 -13.36
C LYS A 17 6.94 -13.77 -13.71
N ALA A 18 6.11 -13.03 -12.96
CA ALA A 18 6.00 -11.58 -13.14
C ALA A 18 7.34 -10.86 -12.90
N ASN A 19 7.61 -9.82 -13.69
CA ASN A 19 8.73 -8.92 -13.47
C ASN A 19 8.33 -7.76 -12.53
N VAL A 20 9.32 -7.00 -12.06
CA VAL A 20 9.08 -5.91 -11.10
C VAL A 20 8.16 -4.82 -11.65
N GLU A 21 8.27 -4.53 -12.95
CA GLU A 21 7.38 -3.59 -13.62
C GLU A 21 5.91 -4.01 -13.58
N GLN A 22 5.62 -5.27 -13.88
CA GLN A 22 4.27 -5.82 -13.77
C GLN A 22 3.76 -5.79 -12.32
N GLY A 23 4.65 -5.95 -11.35
CA GLY A 23 4.33 -5.78 -9.94
C GLY A 23 3.93 -4.34 -9.60
N LEU A 24 4.66 -3.35 -10.11
CA LEU A 24 4.34 -1.93 -9.99
C LEU A 24 2.98 -1.61 -10.62
N GLU A 25 2.75 -2.05 -11.87
CA GLU A 25 1.50 -1.86 -12.59
C GLU A 25 0.31 -2.41 -11.79
N ALA A 26 0.35 -3.68 -11.40
CA ALA A 26 -0.80 -4.28 -10.71
C ALA A 26 -0.99 -3.75 -9.28
N SER A 27 0.06 -3.28 -8.60
CA SER A 27 -0.07 -2.58 -7.30
C SER A 27 -0.88 -1.30 -7.44
N LEU A 28 -0.56 -0.50 -8.45
CA LEU A 28 -1.22 0.79 -8.70
C LEU A 28 -2.60 0.61 -9.32
N GLU A 29 -2.79 -0.36 -10.22
CA GLU A 29 -4.10 -0.74 -10.74
C GLU A 29 -5.04 -1.21 -9.62
N ASN A 30 -4.55 -2.01 -8.66
CA ASN A 30 -5.34 -2.43 -7.50
C ASN A 30 -5.75 -1.25 -6.63
N ALA A 31 -4.81 -0.35 -6.31
CA ALA A 31 -5.11 0.82 -5.50
C ALA A 31 -6.10 1.77 -6.19
N LEU A 32 -5.95 2.00 -7.51
CA LEU A 32 -6.88 2.79 -8.30
C LEU A 32 -8.27 2.12 -8.37
N ALA A 33 -8.35 0.80 -8.55
CA ALA A 33 -9.61 0.09 -8.54
C ALA A 33 -10.32 0.20 -7.18
N HIS A 34 -9.58 0.08 -6.07
CA HIS A 34 -10.12 0.29 -4.71
C HIS A 34 -10.66 1.72 -4.54
N TRP A 35 -9.90 2.72 -5.00
CA TRP A 35 -10.33 4.11 -4.99
C TRP A 35 -11.64 4.29 -5.75
N LEU A 36 -11.69 3.90 -7.04
CA LEU A 36 -12.87 4.10 -7.88
C LEU A 36 -14.10 3.34 -7.39
N TYR A 37 -13.92 2.15 -6.82
CA TYR A 37 -15.02 1.42 -6.19
C TYR A 37 -15.60 2.20 -5.00
N HIS A 38 -14.75 2.72 -4.13
CA HIS A 38 -15.21 3.45 -2.95
C HIS A 38 -15.71 4.86 -3.27
N ASP A 39 -15.27 5.48 -4.37
CA ASP A 39 -15.90 6.69 -4.92
C ASP A 39 -17.39 6.43 -5.22
N GLU A 40 -17.71 5.31 -5.90
CA GLU A 40 -19.08 4.94 -6.22
C GLU A 40 -19.89 4.56 -4.97
N VAL A 41 -19.26 3.92 -3.98
CA VAL A 41 -19.94 3.59 -2.72
C VAL A 41 -20.25 4.86 -1.92
N TRP A 42 -19.34 5.85 -1.90
CA TRP A 42 -19.58 7.11 -1.21
C TRP A 42 -20.59 7.99 -1.94
N SER A 43 -20.56 8.04 -3.28
CA SER A 43 -21.54 8.79 -4.09
C SER A 43 -22.98 8.28 -3.86
N ARG A 44 -23.15 6.99 -3.60
CA ARG A 44 -24.42 6.35 -3.24
C ARG A 44 -24.86 6.57 -1.78
N GLY A 45 -24.13 7.37 -1.01
CA GLY A 45 -24.53 7.81 0.32
C GLY A 45 -23.96 7.00 1.48
N ASN A 46 -22.97 6.12 1.27
CA ASN A 46 -22.28 5.45 2.38
C ASN A 46 -21.07 6.28 2.85
N PRO A 47 -21.14 6.97 4.00
CA PRO A 47 -20.06 7.86 4.46
C PRO A 47 -18.81 7.09 4.93
N MET A 48 -18.90 5.78 5.21
CA MET A 48 -17.74 4.99 5.64
C MET A 48 -16.73 4.78 4.50
N ALA A 49 -17.16 4.91 3.24
CA ALA A 49 -16.30 4.74 2.08
C ALA A 49 -15.23 5.82 1.93
N LYS A 50 -15.42 7.01 2.52
CA LYS A 50 -14.38 8.05 2.56
C LYS A 50 -13.07 7.55 3.17
N GLY A 51 -13.14 6.80 4.27
CA GLY A 51 -11.95 6.24 4.91
C GLY A 51 -11.20 5.28 3.98
N GLU A 52 -11.94 4.50 3.18
CA GLU A 52 -11.37 3.58 2.20
C GLU A 52 -10.74 4.29 0.99
N ILE A 53 -11.31 5.43 0.56
CA ILE A 53 -10.70 6.29 -0.46
C ILE A 53 -9.34 6.84 0.03
N LEU A 54 -9.30 7.36 1.25
CA LEU A 54 -8.05 7.87 1.85
C LEU A 54 -7.01 6.74 1.98
N ARG A 55 -7.44 5.53 2.36
CA ARG A 55 -6.57 4.34 2.35
C ARG A 55 -6.07 3.98 0.95
N ALA A 56 -6.91 4.12 -0.09
CA ALA A 56 -6.49 3.90 -1.47
C ALA A 56 -5.40 4.89 -1.91
N ILE A 57 -5.59 6.19 -1.61
CA ILE A 57 -4.61 7.25 -1.90
C ILE A 57 -3.29 6.97 -1.16
N ALA A 58 -3.36 6.62 0.12
CA ALA A 58 -2.19 6.24 0.92
C ALA A 58 -1.47 5.03 0.30
N ARG A 59 -2.21 4.00 -0.13
CA ARG A 59 -1.63 2.82 -0.80
C ARG A 59 -0.92 3.17 -2.11
N VAL A 60 -1.45 4.11 -2.90
CA VAL A 60 -0.75 4.65 -4.08
C VAL A 60 0.58 5.27 -3.66
N ARG A 61 0.59 6.16 -2.65
CA ARG A 61 1.83 6.77 -2.14
C ARG A 61 2.83 5.71 -1.64
N HIS A 62 2.35 4.72 -0.90
CA HIS A 62 3.17 3.63 -0.38
C HIS A 62 3.79 2.79 -1.50
N ALA A 63 3.04 2.49 -2.56
CA ALA A 63 3.57 1.88 -3.77
C ALA A 63 4.68 2.74 -4.40
N LEU A 64 4.45 4.05 -4.56
CA LEU A 64 5.48 4.96 -5.12
C LEU A 64 6.76 5.03 -4.27
N VAL A 65 6.67 4.81 -2.96
CA VAL A 65 7.84 4.71 -2.06
C VAL A 65 8.52 3.34 -2.21
N LEU A 66 7.75 2.26 -2.20
CA LEU A 66 8.23 0.87 -2.33
C LEU A 66 9.07 0.67 -3.60
N PHE A 67 8.61 1.23 -4.73
CA PHE A 67 9.33 1.17 -6.00
C PHE A 67 10.34 2.32 -6.21
N GLY A 68 10.49 3.22 -5.23
CA GLY A 68 11.35 4.42 -5.32
C GLY A 68 12.85 4.13 -5.45
N GLY A 69 13.30 2.93 -5.08
CA GLY A 69 14.68 2.48 -5.33
C GLY A 69 14.97 2.11 -6.79
N ILE A 70 13.94 2.09 -7.64
CA ILE A 70 14.01 1.80 -9.09
C ILE A 70 13.48 2.99 -9.88
N VAL A 71 12.29 3.48 -9.54
CA VAL A 71 11.65 4.64 -10.16
C VAL A 71 12.07 5.91 -9.40
N PRO A 72 12.80 6.84 -10.04
CA PRO A 72 13.29 8.04 -9.34
C PRO A 72 12.15 8.91 -8.79
N ARG A 73 12.37 9.56 -7.65
CA ARG A 73 11.38 10.45 -7.00
C ARG A 73 10.87 11.55 -7.95
N LYS A 74 11.74 12.10 -8.80
CA LYS A 74 11.39 13.13 -9.81
C LYS A 74 10.34 12.67 -10.82
N ALA A 75 10.28 11.36 -11.14
CA ALA A 75 9.29 10.80 -12.09
C ALA A 75 7.85 10.84 -11.56
N THR A 76 7.69 11.15 -10.27
CA THR A 76 6.46 11.00 -9.50
C THR A 76 6.21 12.24 -8.62
N ALA A 77 6.91 13.35 -8.88
CA ALA A 77 6.80 14.58 -8.09
C ALA A 77 5.40 15.19 -8.20
N GLN A 78 5.00 15.55 -9.43
CA GLN A 78 3.68 16.11 -9.73
C GLN A 78 2.53 15.20 -9.27
N LEU A 79 2.64 13.88 -9.53
CA LEU A 79 1.62 12.93 -9.07
C LEU A 79 1.47 12.93 -7.54
N ARG A 80 2.57 12.99 -6.77
CA ARG A 80 2.50 13.03 -5.30
C ARG A 80 1.90 14.31 -4.75
N GLU A 81 2.12 15.42 -5.44
CA GLU A 81 1.53 16.73 -5.12
C GLU A 81 0.02 16.71 -5.34
N GLN A 82 -0.44 16.26 -6.50
CA GLN A 82 -1.88 16.14 -6.80
C GLN A 82 -2.59 15.15 -5.87
N LEU A 83 -1.95 14.04 -5.52
CA LEU A 83 -2.48 13.13 -4.50
C LEU A 83 -2.61 13.82 -3.12
N ALA A 84 -1.79 14.84 -2.83
CA ALA A 84 -1.79 15.52 -1.52
C ALA A 84 -2.92 16.52 -1.42
N GLU A 85 -3.12 17.26 -2.51
CA GLU A 85 -4.26 18.14 -2.67
C GLU A 85 -5.58 17.35 -2.61
N ALA A 86 -5.66 16.21 -3.31
CA ALA A 86 -6.84 15.35 -3.26
C ALA A 86 -7.12 14.83 -1.85
N GLU A 87 -6.09 14.34 -1.15
CA GLU A 87 -6.19 13.84 0.23
C GLU A 87 -6.67 14.93 1.20
N ALA A 88 -6.14 16.15 1.07
CA ALA A 88 -6.53 17.30 1.89
C ALA A 88 -8.01 17.66 1.67
N VAL A 89 -8.43 17.86 0.42
CA VAL A 89 -9.81 18.21 0.07
C VAL A 89 -10.80 17.13 0.54
N LEU A 90 -10.48 15.86 0.32
CA LEU A 90 -11.34 14.76 0.73
C LEU A 90 -11.42 14.66 2.25
N THR A 91 -10.34 14.96 2.98
CA THR A 91 -10.32 14.98 4.46
C THR A 91 -11.20 16.10 5.00
N GLU A 92 -11.09 17.31 4.44
CA GLU A 92 -11.87 18.49 4.84
C GLU A 92 -13.37 18.36 4.56
N ALA A 93 -13.75 17.64 3.51
CA ALA A 93 -15.14 17.49 3.06
C ALA A 93 -16.12 16.84 4.06
N GLY A 94 -15.67 16.41 5.24
CA GLY A 94 -16.53 15.78 6.24
C GLY A 94 -17.24 14.54 5.68
N LYS A 95 -18.57 14.59 5.54
CA LYS A 95 -19.41 13.52 4.98
C LYS A 95 -19.98 13.85 3.59
N ASP A 96 -19.70 15.04 3.05
CA ASP A 96 -20.27 15.49 1.79
C ASP A 96 -19.58 14.81 0.59
N PRO A 97 -20.31 13.99 -0.20
CA PRO A 97 -19.74 13.32 -1.37
C PRO A 97 -19.43 14.29 -2.54
N SER A 98 -19.86 15.56 -2.48
CA SER A 98 -19.56 16.54 -3.53
C SER A 98 -18.05 16.71 -3.79
N ALA A 99 -17.23 16.49 -2.75
CA ALA A 99 -15.77 16.57 -2.83
C ALA A 99 -15.14 15.54 -3.79
N LEU A 100 -15.84 14.45 -4.11
CA LEU A 100 -15.43 13.48 -5.15
C LEU A 100 -15.25 14.12 -6.53
N PHE A 101 -15.98 15.22 -6.78
CA PHE A 101 -16.01 15.98 -8.03
C PHE A 101 -15.15 17.25 -7.96
N SER A 102 -14.41 17.46 -6.87
CA SER A 102 -13.46 18.56 -6.78
C SER A 102 -12.36 18.43 -7.84
N ILE A 103 -11.82 19.58 -8.27
CA ILE A 103 -10.71 19.61 -9.24
C ILE A 103 -9.53 18.79 -8.73
N ALA A 104 -9.19 18.88 -7.44
CA ALA A 104 -8.10 18.14 -6.83
C ALA A 104 -8.31 16.61 -6.93
N ALA A 105 -9.48 16.11 -6.51
CA ALA A 105 -9.78 14.68 -6.54
C ALA A 105 -9.81 14.12 -7.97
N VAL A 106 -10.44 14.84 -8.91
CA VAL A 106 -10.53 14.41 -10.32
C VAL A 106 -9.17 14.47 -11.00
N SER A 107 -8.39 15.53 -10.78
CA SER A 107 -7.06 15.70 -11.37
C SER A 107 -6.09 14.63 -10.89
N ALA A 108 -6.12 14.28 -9.61
CA ALA A 108 -5.28 13.21 -9.07
C ALA A 108 -5.61 11.84 -9.68
N LYS A 109 -6.90 11.51 -9.84
CA LYS A 109 -7.35 10.27 -10.52
C LYS A 109 -6.92 10.23 -11.98
N LEU A 110 -7.08 11.34 -12.70
CA LEU A 110 -6.68 11.44 -14.10
C LEU A 110 -5.17 11.29 -14.25
N ALA A 111 -4.38 12.01 -13.44
CA ALA A 111 -2.93 11.93 -13.47
C ALA A 111 -2.41 10.52 -13.14
N LEU A 112 -2.99 9.85 -12.15
CA LEU A 112 -2.65 8.46 -11.83
C LEU A 112 -2.96 7.53 -13.00
N THR A 113 -4.12 7.69 -13.63
CA THR A 113 -4.55 6.89 -14.78
C THR A 113 -3.64 7.11 -15.99
N GLU A 114 -3.35 8.36 -16.32
CA GLU A 114 -2.43 8.72 -17.39
C GLU A 114 -1.03 8.15 -17.14
N TRP A 115 -0.50 8.31 -15.93
CA TRP A 115 0.82 7.80 -15.56
C TRP A 115 0.91 6.28 -15.69
N LEU A 116 -0.15 5.56 -15.32
CA LEU A 116 -0.27 4.10 -15.48
C LEU A 116 -0.34 3.67 -16.94
N VAL A 117 -1.24 4.26 -17.72
CA VAL A 117 -1.49 3.87 -19.12
C VAL A 117 -0.29 4.21 -20.01
N SER A 118 0.30 5.39 -19.82
CA SER A 118 1.48 5.83 -20.57
C SER A 118 2.78 5.16 -20.13
N ARG A 119 2.79 4.52 -18.95
CA ARG A 119 4.01 4.02 -18.30
C ARG A 119 5.09 5.08 -18.18
N SER A 120 4.69 6.30 -17.82
CA SER A 120 5.54 7.49 -17.80
C SER A 120 6.84 7.33 -17.01
N TRP A 121 6.92 6.41 -16.04
CA TRP A 121 8.16 6.10 -15.31
C TRP A 121 9.31 5.63 -16.20
N ARG A 122 9.03 4.95 -17.33
CA ARG A 122 10.06 4.37 -18.21
C ARG A 122 11.05 5.40 -18.73
N ALA A 123 10.57 6.61 -19.04
CA ALA A 123 11.41 7.70 -19.53
C ALA A 123 12.47 8.17 -18.51
N PHE A 124 12.30 7.84 -17.23
CA PHE A 124 13.20 8.25 -16.15
C PHE A 124 14.18 7.16 -15.72
N LEU A 125 14.10 5.94 -16.29
CA LEU A 125 14.93 4.82 -15.88
C LEU A 125 16.29 4.83 -16.58
N ASN A 126 17.36 4.87 -15.78
CA ASN A 126 18.72 4.57 -16.28
C ASN A 126 18.89 3.07 -16.53
N GLU A 127 20.00 2.66 -17.16
CA GLU A 127 20.26 1.26 -17.50
C GLU A 127 20.18 0.29 -16.32
N ASN A 128 20.67 0.71 -15.14
CA ASN A 128 20.60 -0.10 -13.93
C ASN A 128 19.15 -0.27 -13.45
N ALA A 129 18.36 0.80 -13.45
CA ALA A 129 16.95 0.77 -13.09
C ALA A 129 16.14 -0.08 -14.07
N GLN A 130 16.46 -0.02 -15.38
CA GLN A 130 15.85 -0.88 -16.40
C GLN A 130 16.13 -2.37 -16.13
N LYS A 131 17.38 -2.73 -15.78
CA LYS A 131 17.71 -4.11 -15.39
C LYS A 131 16.96 -4.56 -14.14
N LYS A 132 16.85 -3.69 -13.12
CA LYS A 132 16.11 -3.98 -11.88
C LYS A 132 14.62 -4.15 -12.12
N ILE A 133 14.00 -3.26 -12.91
CA ILE A 133 12.55 -3.30 -13.16
C ILE A 133 12.14 -4.51 -14.03
N ALA A 134 13.03 -4.96 -14.90
CA ALA A 134 12.85 -6.18 -15.69
C ALA A 134 13.14 -7.48 -14.90
N GLY A 135 13.71 -7.36 -13.69
CA GLY A 135 14.05 -8.49 -12.83
C GLY A 135 12.84 -9.21 -12.24
N SER A 136 13.09 -10.32 -11.54
CA SER A 136 12.05 -11.14 -10.91
C SER A 136 11.32 -10.37 -9.80
N PHE A 137 9.99 -10.26 -9.90
CA PHE A 137 9.18 -9.66 -8.84
C PHE A 137 9.24 -10.47 -7.55
N LYS A 138 9.23 -11.81 -7.61
CA LYS A 138 9.30 -12.67 -6.40
C LYS A 138 10.53 -12.33 -5.54
N ARG A 139 11.73 -12.29 -6.14
CA ARG A 139 12.98 -11.92 -5.44
C ARG A 139 12.92 -10.50 -4.86
N PHE A 140 12.35 -9.56 -5.62
CA PHE A 140 12.14 -8.20 -5.12
C PHE A 140 11.21 -8.19 -3.90
N ALA A 141 10.09 -8.93 -3.96
CA ALA A 141 9.13 -9.04 -2.88
C ALA A 141 9.74 -9.68 -1.63
N ASP A 142 10.47 -10.78 -1.73
CA ASP A 142 11.12 -11.43 -0.60
C ASP A 142 12.11 -10.48 0.14
N ILE A 143 12.86 -9.66 -0.62
CA ILE A 143 13.77 -8.64 -0.06
C ILE A 143 13.00 -7.53 0.65
N GLN A 144 11.95 -7.01 0.01
CA GLN A 144 11.19 -5.88 0.57
C GLN A 144 10.30 -6.31 1.74
N LEU A 145 9.76 -7.53 1.73
CA LEU A 145 9.04 -8.13 2.87
C LEU A 145 9.96 -8.24 4.09
N SER A 146 11.20 -8.69 3.88
CA SER A 146 12.20 -8.76 4.97
C SER A 146 12.50 -7.38 5.57
N ARG A 147 12.58 -6.34 4.73
CA ARG A 147 12.79 -4.96 5.18
C ARG A 147 11.59 -4.41 5.94
N ALA A 148 10.38 -4.54 5.39
CA ALA A 148 9.15 -4.07 6.03
C ALA A 148 8.92 -4.77 7.38
N ALA A 149 9.18 -6.08 7.45
CA ALA A 149 9.09 -6.83 8.70
C ALA A 149 10.14 -6.39 9.73
N ALA A 150 11.36 -6.07 9.32
CA ALA A 150 12.39 -5.54 10.22
C ALA A 150 12.01 -4.16 10.76
N GLU A 151 11.45 -3.29 9.91
CA GLU A 151 10.94 -1.97 10.30
C GLU A 151 9.80 -2.09 11.33
N LEU A 152 8.83 -2.98 11.08
CA LEU A 152 7.75 -3.29 12.02
C LEU A 152 8.28 -3.84 13.34
N LYS A 153 9.19 -4.82 13.29
CA LYS A 153 9.80 -5.38 14.50
C LYS A 153 10.51 -4.30 15.31
N ASN A 154 11.34 -3.48 14.68
CA ASN A 154 12.07 -2.41 15.36
C ASN A 154 11.14 -1.36 15.97
N ALA A 155 10.06 -0.99 15.27
CA ALA A 155 9.10 -0.01 15.76
C ALA A 155 8.25 -0.53 16.93
N PHE A 156 7.90 -1.82 16.94
CA PHE A 156 6.96 -2.40 17.90
C PHE A 156 7.61 -3.37 18.90
N GLN A 157 8.94 -3.49 18.93
CA GLN A 157 9.66 -4.41 19.83
C GLN A 157 9.39 -4.09 21.31
N GLN A 158 9.34 -2.80 21.65
CA GLN A 158 9.07 -2.32 23.00
C GLN A 158 7.62 -1.83 23.12
N THR A 159 7.11 -1.79 24.34
CA THR A 159 5.83 -1.13 24.63
C THR A 159 6.01 0.37 24.53
N LEU A 160 5.16 1.03 23.73
CA LEU A 160 5.26 2.46 23.43
C LEU A 160 4.39 3.33 24.34
N GLY A 161 3.61 2.75 25.25
CA GLY A 161 2.76 3.50 26.18
C GLY A 161 1.76 4.38 25.43
N ASP A 162 1.89 5.71 25.57
CA ASP A 162 1.01 6.68 24.92
C ASP A 162 1.46 7.04 23.49
N ASP A 163 2.67 6.65 23.07
CA ASP A 163 3.26 7.04 21.78
C ASP A 163 2.84 6.15 20.60
N TYR A 164 1.88 5.23 20.80
CA TYR A 164 1.37 4.35 19.73
C TYR A 164 0.74 5.14 18.59
N ASP A 165 0.05 6.24 18.88
CA ASP A 165 -0.58 7.11 17.88
C ASP A 165 0.46 7.66 16.89
N GLY A 166 1.67 7.98 17.37
CA GLY A 166 2.78 8.46 16.53
C GLY A 166 3.32 7.41 15.55
N GLN A 167 3.11 6.11 15.82
CA GLN A 167 3.55 5.03 14.94
C GLN A 167 2.51 4.62 13.89
N LEU A 168 1.26 5.12 13.97
CA LEU A 168 0.21 4.77 13.01
C LEU A 168 0.60 4.97 11.54
N PRO A 169 1.24 6.10 11.14
CA PRO A 169 1.63 6.29 9.74
C PRO A 169 2.64 5.24 9.27
N ARG A 170 3.58 4.84 10.15
CA ARG A 170 4.60 3.82 9.84
C ARG A 170 3.98 2.43 9.74
N LEU A 171 3.12 2.09 10.69
CA LEU A 171 2.39 0.82 10.70
C LEU A 171 1.51 0.67 9.45
N ALA A 172 0.75 1.71 9.10
CA ALA A 172 -0.10 1.70 7.91
C ALA A 172 0.73 1.50 6.62
N ARG A 173 1.85 2.21 6.49
CA ARG A 173 2.78 2.07 5.36
C ARG A 173 3.30 0.65 5.23
N ASP A 174 3.78 0.07 6.32
CA ASP A 174 4.42 -1.25 6.28
C ASP A 174 3.38 -2.36 6.05
N ILE A 175 2.15 -2.23 6.60
CA ILE A 175 1.01 -3.11 6.27
C ILE A 175 0.69 -3.04 4.77
N ASP A 176 0.55 -1.85 4.20
CA ASP A 176 0.27 -1.70 2.77
C ASP A 176 1.40 -2.28 1.91
N CYS A 177 2.66 -2.06 2.29
CA CYS A 177 3.79 -2.64 1.58
C CYS A 177 3.73 -4.18 1.57
N ILE A 178 3.41 -4.79 2.71
CA ILE A 178 3.30 -6.25 2.80
C ILE A 178 2.10 -6.75 2.00
N GLN A 179 0.93 -6.09 2.08
CA GLN A 179 -0.26 -6.43 1.28
C GLN A 179 0.00 -6.38 -0.21
N LEU A 180 0.73 -5.36 -0.68
CA LEU A 180 1.17 -5.26 -2.06
C LEU A 180 2.08 -6.46 -2.40
N LEU A 181 3.14 -6.71 -1.63
CA LEU A 181 4.16 -7.73 -1.97
C LEU A 181 3.68 -9.18 -1.82
N ALA A 182 2.75 -9.46 -0.92
CA ALA A 182 2.39 -10.80 -0.46
C ALA A 182 1.53 -11.62 -1.43
N GLY A 183 1.21 -11.10 -2.62
CA GLY A 183 0.37 -11.78 -3.59
C GLY A 183 0.78 -13.19 -4.03
N ALA A 184 2.07 -13.55 -3.87
CA ALA A 184 2.57 -14.89 -4.15
C ALA A 184 2.36 -15.88 -2.98
N TYR A 185 2.00 -15.36 -1.80
CA TYR A 185 1.83 -16.07 -0.55
C TYR A 185 0.48 -15.75 0.11
N ALA A 186 -0.53 -15.37 -0.69
CA ALA A 186 -1.75 -14.71 -0.21
C ALA A 186 -2.42 -15.42 0.99
N ASP A 187 -2.50 -16.75 0.97
CA ASP A 187 -3.14 -17.52 2.03
C ASP A 187 -2.32 -17.51 3.34
N ALA A 188 -1.00 -17.66 3.27
CA ALA A 188 -0.11 -17.61 4.43
C ALA A 188 0.08 -16.17 4.97
N ALA A 189 0.01 -15.18 4.08
CA ALA A 189 0.17 -13.78 4.43
C ALA A 189 -1.04 -13.21 5.16
N ALA A 190 -2.25 -13.72 4.88
CA ALA A 190 -3.49 -13.27 5.52
C ALA A 190 -3.41 -13.39 7.05
N SER A 191 -3.09 -14.58 7.55
CA SER A 191 -2.99 -14.84 9.00
C SER A 191 -1.85 -14.07 9.66
N TRP A 192 -0.72 -13.89 8.96
CA TRP A 192 0.39 -13.09 9.47
C TRP A 192 0.03 -11.60 9.58
N LEU A 193 -0.68 -11.06 8.58
CA LEU A 193 -1.11 -9.66 8.54
C LEU A 193 -2.27 -9.34 9.47
N GLU A 194 -3.15 -10.32 9.76
CA GLU A 194 -4.28 -10.14 10.66
C GLU A 194 -3.83 -9.57 12.01
N ASN A 195 -2.74 -10.09 12.59
CA ASN A 195 -2.18 -9.57 13.84
C ASN A 195 -1.81 -8.09 13.73
N TRP A 196 -1.18 -7.66 12.64
CA TRP A 196 -0.78 -6.26 12.44
C TRP A 196 -1.98 -5.34 12.14
N LEU A 197 -3.00 -5.85 11.45
CA LEU A 197 -4.25 -5.13 11.22
C LEU A 197 -5.01 -4.90 12.52
N GLU A 198 -5.04 -5.89 13.41
CA GLU A 198 -5.65 -5.75 14.74
C GLU A 198 -4.84 -4.82 15.64
N VAL A 199 -3.49 -4.81 15.58
CA VAL A 199 -2.68 -3.77 16.24
C VAL A 199 -3.11 -2.39 15.75
N ARG A 200 -3.20 -2.17 14.43
CA ARG A 200 -3.61 -0.88 13.87
C ARG A 200 -5.00 -0.48 14.37
N ARG A 201 -5.97 -1.39 14.30
CA ARG A 201 -7.34 -1.16 14.76
C ARG A 201 -7.37 -0.80 16.25
N ALA A 202 -6.61 -1.50 17.07
CA ALA A 202 -6.57 -1.29 18.51
C ALA A 202 -5.94 0.06 18.87
N ILE A 203 -4.92 0.51 18.13
CA ILE A 203 -4.37 1.86 18.27
C ILE A 203 -5.43 2.91 17.90
N GLU A 204 -6.11 2.76 16.75
CA GLU A 204 -7.17 3.68 16.31
C GLU A 204 -8.33 3.79 17.34
N HIS A 205 -8.59 2.74 18.13
CA HIS A 205 -9.63 2.71 19.18
C HIS A 205 -9.08 2.94 20.61
N LYS A 206 -7.77 3.16 20.76
CA LYS A 206 -7.09 3.35 22.06
C LYS A 206 -7.26 2.19 23.05
N ASP A 207 -7.39 0.96 22.55
CA ASP A 207 -7.51 -0.24 23.38
C ASP A 207 -6.13 -0.83 23.74
N ARG A 208 -5.56 -0.36 24.85
CA ARG A 208 -4.21 -0.76 25.30
C ARG A 208 -4.05 -2.27 25.49
N SER A 209 -5.09 -2.94 25.98
CA SER A 209 -5.02 -4.37 26.28
C SER A 209 -4.92 -5.19 24.99
N VAL A 210 -5.70 -4.81 23.99
CA VAL A 210 -5.73 -5.44 22.68
C VAL A 210 -4.46 -5.11 21.87
N ILE A 211 -3.93 -3.88 21.98
CA ILE A 211 -2.65 -3.50 21.38
C ILE A 211 -1.53 -4.45 21.85
N GLU A 212 -1.35 -4.61 23.16
CA GLU A 212 -0.27 -5.44 23.69
C GLU A 212 -0.44 -6.93 23.36
N TYR A 213 -1.67 -7.43 23.35
CA TYR A 213 -1.97 -8.80 22.96
C TYR A 213 -1.55 -9.08 21.50
N PHE A 214 -2.07 -8.30 20.56
CA PHE A 214 -1.77 -8.50 19.14
C PHE A 214 -0.33 -8.12 18.78
N ARG A 215 0.28 -7.15 19.47
CA ARG A 215 1.71 -6.84 19.31
C ARG A 215 2.58 -8.06 19.62
N ARG A 216 2.31 -8.75 20.73
CA ARG A 216 3.06 -9.97 21.10
C ARG A 216 2.86 -11.08 20.07
N GLN A 217 1.63 -11.29 19.61
CA GLN A 217 1.35 -12.27 18.56
C GLN A 217 2.04 -11.93 17.24
N ALA A 218 1.98 -10.67 16.83
CA ALA A 218 2.62 -10.17 15.61
C ALA A 218 4.15 -10.33 15.64
N LEU A 219 4.78 -10.09 16.80
CA LEU A 219 6.23 -10.27 16.98
C LEU A 219 6.64 -11.75 17.01
N ALA A 220 5.78 -12.63 17.55
CA ALA A 220 6.01 -14.06 17.61
C ALA A 220 5.76 -14.78 16.27
N ALA A 221 4.96 -14.19 15.39
CA ALA A 221 4.60 -14.80 14.11
C ALA A 221 5.82 -14.99 13.18
N GLU A 222 6.01 -16.22 12.69
CA GLU A 222 7.12 -16.53 11.79
C GLU A 222 6.93 -15.93 10.38
N PRO A 223 8.02 -15.52 9.70
CA PRO A 223 7.97 -15.08 8.32
C PRO A 223 7.45 -16.17 7.36
N PHE A 224 6.46 -15.80 6.53
CA PHE A 224 5.88 -16.67 5.51
C PHE A 224 6.65 -16.67 4.18
N TRP A 225 7.56 -15.71 3.97
CA TRP A 225 8.34 -15.57 2.74
C TRP A 225 9.70 -16.23 2.84
N LEU A 226 10.39 -16.33 1.70
CA LEU A 226 11.76 -16.83 1.66
C LEU A 226 12.73 -15.75 2.15
N HIS A 227 13.45 -16.01 3.24
CA HIS A 227 14.45 -15.08 3.78
C HIS A 227 15.78 -15.81 4.01
N SER A 228 16.88 -15.07 4.11
CA SER A 228 18.25 -15.61 4.25
C SER A 228 18.49 -16.47 5.50
N GLY A 229 17.54 -16.52 6.43
CA GLY A 229 17.57 -17.36 7.64
C GLY A 229 16.90 -18.72 7.49
N LYS A 230 16.17 -18.99 6.39
CA LYS A 230 15.68 -20.31 6.03
C LYS A 230 16.63 -20.91 4.98
N ARG A 231 17.61 -21.69 5.45
CA ARG A 231 18.32 -22.69 4.63
C ARG A 231 17.67 -24.03 4.84
#